data_AF-A0A3A3DHW9-F1
#
_entry.id   AF-A0A3A3DHW9-F1
#
_cell.length_a   1.000
_cell.length_b   1.000
_cell.length_c   1.000
_cell.angle_alpha   90.00
_cell.angle_beta   90.00
_cell.angle_gamma   90.00
#
_symmetry.space_group_name_H-M   'P 1'
#
loop_
_entity.id
_entity.type
_entity.pdbx_description
1 polymer ?
#
loop_
_entity_poly.entity_id
_entity_poly.type
_entity_poly.pdbx_seq_one_letter_code
_entity_poly.pdbx_strand_id
1 'polypeptide(L)' 'MTDTYSIMRLFADSWMLLAMSAFFIGACLWAFRPGARAAHDEAANAIFRDSPQIRTDGDDQPKDPT' A
#
# COMPACT_ATOMS: atom_id res chain seq x y z
N MET A 1 -33.41 -42.69 9.36
CA MET A 1 -31.99 -42.80 9.73
C MET A 1 -31.28 -41.63 9.06
N THR A 2 -30.73 -40.72 9.85
CA THR A 2 -29.78 -39.73 9.34
C THR A 2 -28.40 -40.33 9.55
N ASP A 3 -28.03 -41.19 8.62
CA ASP A 3 -26.77 -41.94 8.65
C ASP A 3 -25.59 -40.97 8.61
N THR A 4 -24.53 -41.30 9.34
CA THR A 4 -23.26 -40.56 9.53
C THR A 4 -22.71 -39.89 8.28
N TYR A 5 -23.02 -40.43 7.10
CA TYR A 5 -22.70 -39.88 5.79
C TYR A 5 -23.22 -38.45 5.55
N SER A 6 -24.41 -38.13 6.05
CA SER A 6 -25.00 -36.80 5.92
C SER A 6 -24.19 -35.74 6.67
N ILE A 7 -23.69 -36.09 7.86
CA ILE A 7 -22.85 -35.20 8.70
C ILE A 7 -21.48 -34.97 8.03
N MET A 8 -20.85 -36.03 7.52
CA MET A 8 -19.56 -35.93 6.83
C MET A 8 -19.65 -35.06 5.56
N ARG A 9 -20.75 -35.19 4.82
CA ARG A 9 -20.98 -34.39 3.61
C ARG A 9 -21.30 -32.93 3.92
N LEU A 10 -22.08 -32.65 4.97
CA LEU A 10 -22.34 -31.28 5.42
C LEU A 10 -21.03 -30.56 5.79
N PHE A 11 -20.12 -31.27 6.46
CA PHE A 11 -18.80 -30.74 6.79
C PHE A 11 -17.96 -30.52 5.53
N ALA A 12 -17.97 -31.46 4.57
CA ALA A 12 -17.25 -31.36 3.31
C ALA A 12 -17.71 -30.18 2.43
N ASP A 13 -19.02 -29.95 2.31
CA ASP A 13 -19.57 -28.83 1.50
C ASP A 13 -19.26 -27.45 2.11
N SER A 14 -19.12 -27.37 3.44
CA SER A 14 -18.81 -26.10 4.12
C SER A 14 -17.38 -25.59 3.88
N TRP A 15 -16.46 -26.50 3.53
CA TRP A 15 -15.04 -26.19 3.43
C TRP A 15 -14.71 -25.27 2.25
N MET A 16 -15.39 -25.45 1.12
CA MET A 16 -15.19 -24.60 -0.06
C MET A 16 -15.69 -23.16 0.19
N LEU A 17 -16.84 -23.03 0.86
CA LEU A 17 -17.38 -21.72 1.27
C LEU A 17 -16.45 -21.03 2.28
N LEU A 18 -15.90 -21.78 3.24
CA LEU A 18 -14.91 -21.26 4.18
C LEU A 18 -13.61 -20.87 3.49
N ALA A 19 -13.11 -21.66 2.54
CA ALA A 19 -11.90 -21.33 1.78
C ALA A 19 -12.05 -20.01 1.00
N MET A 20 -13.17 -19.83 0.32
CA MET A 20 -13.47 -18.58 -0.41
C MET A 20 -13.59 -17.39 0.54
N SER A 21 -14.27 -17.58 1.68
CA SER A 21 -14.42 -16.55 2.72
C SER A 21 -13.08 -16.16 3.35
N ALA A 22 -12.24 -17.15 3.67
CA ALA A 22 -10.91 -16.94 4.24
C ALA A 22 -9.96 -16.27 3.24
N PHE A 23 -10.03 -16.65 1.95
CA PHE A 23 -9.29 -15.97 0.88
C PHE A 23 -9.71 -14.51 0.76
N PHE A 24 -11.02 -14.23 0.77
CA PHE A 24 -11.55 -12.87 0.71
C PHE A 24 -11.06 -12.03 1.90
N ILE A 25 -11.19 -12.53 3.13
CA ILE A 25 -10.69 -11.85 4.32
C ILE A 25 -9.17 -11.66 4.25
N GLY A 26 -8.43 -12.68 3.80
CA GLY A 26 -6.99 -12.58 3.57
C GLY A 26 -6.60 -11.49 2.57
N ALA A 27 -7.35 -11.37 1.46
CA ALA A 27 -7.16 -10.32 0.46
C ALA A 27 -7.52 -8.93 1.02
N CYS A 28 -8.59 -8.81 1.79
CA CYS A 28 -8.93 -7.56 2.49
C CYS A 28 -7.81 -7.17 3.46
N LEU A 29 -7.36 -8.08 4.31
CA LEU A 29 -6.26 -7.84 5.25
C LEU A 29 -4.95 -7.52 4.54
N TRP A 30 -4.71 -8.08 3.35
CA TRP A 30 -3.56 -7.74 2.52
C TRP A 30 -3.68 -6.35 1.88
N ALA A 31 -4.87 -5.96 1.42
CA ALA A 31 -5.12 -4.60 0.92
C ALA A 31 -4.99 -3.54 2.02
N PHE A 32 -5.39 -3.87 3.26
CA PHE A 32 -5.18 -3.04 4.43
C PHE A 32 -3.77 -3.16 5.03
N ARG A 33 -2.95 -4.14 4.60
CA ARG A 33 -1.54 -4.22 5.00
C ARG A 33 -0.82 -3.01 4.37
N PRO A 34 -0.24 -2.11 5.16
CA PRO A 34 0.26 -0.81 4.71
C PRO A 34 1.61 -0.92 3.97
N GLY A 35 1.82 -1.96 3.15
CA GLY A 35 3.05 -2.16 2.38
C GLY A 35 3.21 -1.15 1.23
N ALA A 36 2.10 -0.63 0.69
CA ALA A 36 2.13 0.36 -0.40
C ALA A 36 2.32 1.81 0.10
N ARG A 37 2.06 2.10 1.38
CA ARG A 37 2.20 3.46 1.93
C ARG A 37 3.65 3.96 1.85
N ALA A 38 4.63 3.10 2.10
CA ALA A 38 6.05 3.47 2.02
C ALA A 38 6.48 3.84 0.59
N ALA A 39 6.00 3.08 -0.42
CA ALA A 39 6.32 3.34 -1.82
C ALA A 39 5.65 4.62 -2.36
N HIS A 40 4.43 4.92 -1.90
CA HIS A 40 3.75 6.17 -2.25
C HIS A 40 4.39 7.40 -1.58
N ASP A 41 4.82 7.28 -0.32
CA ASP A 41 5.52 8.37 0.38
C ASP A 41 6.91 8.64 -0.22
N GLU A 42 7.62 7.60 -0.71
CA GLU A 42 8.90 7.75 -1.37
C GLU A 42 8.76 8.42 -2.75
N ALA A 43 7.76 8.01 -3.56
CA ALA A 43 7.47 8.64 -4.85
C ALA A 43 7.01 10.10 -4.72
N ALA A 44 6.22 10.42 -3.69
CA ALA A 44 5.77 11.79 -3.42
C ALA A 44 6.94 12.72 -3.02
N ASN A 45 7.95 12.19 -2.33
CA ASN A 45 9.12 12.96 -1.89
C ASN A 45 10.25 13.04 -2.93
N ALA A 46 10.20 12.26 -4.01
CA ALA A 46 11.23 12.25 -5.04
C ALA A 46 11.39 13.62 -5.74
N ILE A 47 10.29 14.32 -6.03
CA ILE A 47 10.31 15.63 -6.69
C ILE A 47 10.93 16.72 -5.81
N PHE A 48 10.78 16.62 -4.48
CA PHE A 48 11.29 17.62 -3.54
C PHE A 48 12.77 17.43 -3.19
N ARG A 49 13.34 16.23 -3.36
CA ARG A 49 14.75 15.95 -3.05
C ARG A 49 15.72 16.58 -4.04
N ASP A 50 15.34 16.66 -5.32
CA ASP A 50 16.20 17.19 -6.38
C ASP A 50 15.85 18.63 -6.77
N SER A 51 15.14 19.38 -5.92
CA SER A 51 14.97 20.81 -6.16
C SER A 51 16.35 21.46 -6.13
N PRO A 52 16.89 21.97 -7.26
CA PRO A 52 18.10 22.75 -7.21
C PRO A 52 17.77 23.93 -6.31
N GLN A 53 18.50 24.04 -5.18
CA GLN A 53 18.53 25.27 -4.40
C GLN A 53 18.71 26.37 -5.42
N ILE A 54 17.68 27.19 -5.64
CA ILE A 54 17.79 28.35 -6.51
C ILE A 54 18.82 29.20 -5.80
N ARG A 55 20.06 29.08 -6.27
CA ARG A 55 21.16 29.86 -5.78
C ARG A 55 20.84 31.28 -6.21
N THR A 56 20.20 32.00 -5.29
CA THR A 56 20.26 33.45 -5.23
C THR A 56 21.71 33.76 -4.93
N ASP A 57 22.55 33.70 -5.98
CA ASP A 57 23.81 34.42 -5.99
C ASP A 57 23.41 35.88 -6.04
N GLY A 58 23.34 36.48 -4.86
CA GLY A 58 23.09 37.90 -4.65
C GLY A 58 24.31 38.72 -5.05
N ASP A 59 24.70 38.65 -6.32
CA ASP A 59 25.90 39.31 -6.83
C ASP A 59 25.60 40.43 -7.84
N ASP A 60 24.40 40.99 -7.80
CA ASP A 60 24.14 42.35 -8.31
C ASP A 60 24.55 43.38 -7.24
N GLN A 61 25.78 43.29 -6.72
CA GLN A 61 26.33 44.37 -5.90
C GLN A 61 26.55 45.57 -6.84
N PRO A 62 25.90 46.73 -6.61
CA PRO A 62 26.15 47.91 -7.41
C PRO A 62 27.58 48.36 -7.10
N LYS A 63 28.49 48.12 -8.05
CA LYS A 63 29.82 48.72 -8.06
C LYS A 63 29.64 50.24 -8.15
N ASP A 64 29.94 50.92 -7.04
CA ASP A 64 29.88 52.37 -6.90
C ASP A 64 30.61 53.08 -8.05
N PRO A 65 30.05 54.17 -8.59
CA PRO A 65 30.73 54.99 -9.57
C PRO A 65 31.74 55.89 -8.85
N THR A 66 33.03 55.58 -9.01
CA THR A 66 34.12 56.53 -8.75
C THR A 66 34.86 56.82 -10.05
#